data_AF-A0A915LLL2-F1
#
_entry.id   AF-A0A915LLL2-F1
#
_cell.length_a   1.000
_cell.length_b   1.000
_cell.length_c   1.000
_cell.angle_alpha   90.00
_cell.angle_beta   90.00
_cell.angle_gamma   90.00
#
_symmetry.space_group_name_H-M   'P 1'
#
loop_
_entity.id
_entity.type
_entity.pdbx_description
1 polymer ?
#
loop_
_entity_poly.entity_id
_entity_poly.type
_entity_poly.pdbx_seq_one_letter_code
_entity_poly.pdbx_strand_id
1 'polypeptide(L)'
;MRSNNIGNDKKRQVKVLCSGDVNGNFKQLIARIALVNQKAGPFDILFCVGEFFGPDNDENEKVINGEIDFPVPTYILGPCCPSTSTYYPAESVEFSQSLTYLGKKGTLMTAN
;
A
#
# COMPACT_ATOMS: atom_id res chain seq x y z
N MET A 1 -11.67 -42.33 -26.77
CA MET A 1 -12.32 -41.02 -26.57
C MET A 1 -12.00 -40.55 -25.17
N ARG A 2 -11.00 -39.69 -24.98
CA ARG A 2 -10.69 -39.05 -23.70
C ARG A 2 -11.25 -37.64 -23.77
N SER A 3 -12.26 -37.35 -22.96
CA SER A 3 -12.93 -36.05 -22.90
C SER A 3 -11.95 -34.98 -22.43
N ASN A 4 -11.76 -33.93 -23.24
CA ASN A 4 -11.06 -32.73 -22.84
C ASN A 4 -11.99 -31.91 -21.93
N ASN A 5 -11.68 -31.87 -20.64
CA ASN A 5 -12.29 -30.94 -19.71
C ASN A 5 -11.48 -29.63 -19.78
N ILE A 6 -11.87 -28.73 -20.68
CA ILE A 6 -11.31 -27.38 -20.75
C ILE A 6 -11.91 -26.62 -19.57
N GLY A 7 -11.18 -26.62 -18.46
CA GLY A 7 -11.48 -25.80 -17.30
C GLY A 7 -11.55 -24.34 -17.73
N ASN A 8 -12.68 -23.70 -17.40
CA ASN A 8 -12.87 -22.28 -17.61
C ASN A 8 -12.08 -21.53 -16.53
N ASP A 9 -10.80 -21.26 -16.78
CA ASP A 9 -9.96 -20.43 -15.91
C ASP A 9 -10.49 -18.99 -15.95
N LYS A 10 -11.40 -18.67 -15.03
CA LYS A 10 -11.84 -17.28 -14.81
C LYS A 10 -10.64 -16.47 -14.32
N LYS A 11 -10.03 -15.69 -15.21
CA LYS A 11 -8.98 -14.71 -14.88
C LYS A 11 -9.50 -13.76 -13.81
N ARG A 12 -8.92 -13.79 -12.61
CA ARG A 12 -9.25 -12.88 -11.52
C ARG A 12 -8.74 -11.48 -11.84
N GLN A 13 -9.63 -10.49 -11.85
CA GLN A 13 -9.23 -9.09 -12.03
C GLN A 13 -8.60 -8.57 -10.74
N VAL A 14 -7.43 -7.95 -10.85
CA VAL A 14 -6.74 -7.28 -9.73
C VAL A 14 -7.50 -5.99 -9.40
N LYS A 15 -7.92 -5.83 -8.15
CA LYS A 15 -8.57 -4.62 -7.65
C LYS A 15 -7.55 -3.76 -6.91
N VAL A 16 -7.29 -2.56 -7.43
CA VAL A 16 -6.33 -1.61 -6.85
C VAL A 16 -7.07 -0.44 -6.21
N LEU A 17 -6.64 -0.05 -5.01
CA LEU A 17 -7.06 1.17 -4.34
C LEU A 17 -5.93 2.21 -4.45
N CYS A 18 -6.29 3.48 -4.60
CA CYS A 18 -5.35 4.59 -4.54
C CYS A 18 -5.80 5.61 -3.49
N SER A 19 -4.86 6.08 -2.67
CA SER A 19 -5.04 7.20 -1.76
C SER A 19 -4.10 8.33 -2.16
N GLY A 20 -4.60 9.57 -2.09
CA GLY A 20 -3.76 10.76 -2.15
C GLY A 20 -3.04 10.98 -0.82
N ASP A 21 -2.92 12.24 -0.42
CA ASP A 21 -2.21 12.62 0.79
C ASP A 21 -2.82 12.01 2.06
N VAL A 22 -1.95 11.44 2.89
CA VAL A 22 -2.26 10.88 4.20
C VAL A 22 -1.84 11.85 5.30
N ASN A 23 -0.74 12.58 5.10
CA ASN A 23 -0.22 13.59 6.03
C ASN A 23 -0.10 13.08 7.48
N GLY A 24 0.31 11.83 7.68
CA GLY A 24 0.44 11.21 9.00
C GLY A 24 -0.86 10.72 9.64
N ASN A 25 -2.01 10.86 8.98
CA ASN A 25 -3.31 10.41 9.52
C ASN A 25 -3.53 8.89 9.33
N PHE A 26 -2.59 8.06 9.79
CA PHE A 26 -2.56 6.62 9.54
C PHE A 26 -3.81 5.90 10.05
N LYS A 27 -4.28 6.23 11.26
CA LYS A 27 -5.49 5.64 11.85
C LYS A 27 -6.74 5.90 11.00
N GLN A 28 -6.86 7.12 10.47
CA GLN A 28 -7.97 7.49 9.60
C GLN A 28 -7.90 6.76 8.25
N LEU A 29 -6.68 6.65 7.69
CA LEU A 29 -6.44 5.87 6.48
C LEU A 29 -6.87 4.42 6.67
N ILE A 30 -6.40 3.74 7.72
CA ILE A 30 -6.74 2.35 8.05
C ILE A 30 -8.25 2.16 8.16
N ALA A 31 -8.93 3.03 8.92
CA ALA A 31 -10.38 2.96 9.08
C ALA A 31 -11.12 3.12 7.74
N ARG A 32 -10.65 4.03 6.87
CA ARG A 32 -11.23 4.24 5.54
C ARG A 32 -11.00 3.03 4.62
N ILE A 33 -9.80 2.45 4.63
CA ILE A 33 -9.49 1.26 3.83
C ILE A 33 -10.38 0.10 4.27
N ALA A 34 -10.51 -0.15 5.59
CA ALA A 34 -11.36 -1.23 6.10
C ALA A 34 -12.82 -1.08 5.62
N LEU A 35 -13.37 0.14 5.68
CA LEU A 35 -14.73 0.43 5.24
C LEU A 35 -14.90 0.22 3.72
N VAL A 36 -13.97 0.73 2.92
CA VAL A 36 -14.02 0.60 1.45
C VAL A 36 -13.81 -0.85 1.03
N ASN A 37 -12.91 -1.57 1.68
CA ASN A 37 -12.64 -2.97 1.41
C ASN A 37 -13.86 -3.85 1.72
N GLN A 38 -14.60 -3.57 2.80
CA GLN A 38 -15.86 -4.25 3.09
C GLN A 38 -16.94 -3.98 2.03
N LYS A 39 -17.02 -2.76 1.49
CA LYS A 39 -18.08 -2.35 0.56
C LYS A 39 -17.83 -2.72 -0.90
N ALA A 40 -16.57 -2.66 -1.35
CA ALA A 40 -16.21 -2.77 -2.77
C ALA A 40 -15.07 -3.77 -3.04
N GLY A 41 -14.48 -4.34 -1.98
CA GLY A 41 -13.35 -5.26 -2.07
C GLY A 41 -13.73 -6.70 -2.44
N PRO A 42 -12.86 -7.68 -2.11
CA PRO A 42 -11.55 -7.47 -1.53
C PRO A 42 -10.62 -6.75 -2.52
N PHE A 43 -9.91 -5.72 -2.05
CA PHE A 43 -8.82 -5.10 -2.81
C PHE A 43 -7.54 -5.89 -2.61
N ASP A 44 -6.74 -5.93 -3.66
CA ASP A 44 -5.47 -6.65 -3.67
C ASP A 44 -4.31 -5.78 -3.18
N ILE A 45 -4.33 -4.50 -3.56
CA ILE A 45 -3.23 -3.57 -3.37
C ILE A 45 -3.77 -2.16 -3.12
N LEU A 46 -3.11 -1.41 -2.23
CA LEU A 46 -3.27 0.03 -2.06
C LEU A 46 -1.99 0.77 -2.45
N PHE A 47 -2.11 1.84 -3.24
CA PHE A 47 -1.04 2.82 -3.44
C PHE A 47 -1.36 4.15 -2.74
N CYS A 48 -0.46 4.64 -1.90
CA CYS A 48 -0.48 6.00 -1.39
C CYS A 48 0.42 6.85 -2.28
N VAL A 49 -0.20 7.66 -3.14
CA VAL A 49 0.48 8.40 -4.23
C VAL A 49 0.69 9.89 -3.90
N GLY A 50 0.45 10.29 -2.66
CA GLY A 50 0.67 11.64 -2.16
C GLY A 50 1.55 11.64 -0.92
N GLU A 51 1.53 12.73 -0.16
CA GLU A 51 2.34 12.86 1.05
C GLU A 51 1.87 11.88 2.13
N PHE A 52 2.69 10.90 2.46
CA PHE A 52 2.32 9.83 3.38
C PHE A 52 2.54 10.23 4.85
N PHE A 53 3.75 10.66 5.17
CA PHE A 53 4.14 11.06 6.53
C PHE A 53 3.62 12.46 6.88
N GLY A 54 3.50 12.73 8.18
CA GLY A 54 2.96 13.99 8.69
C GLY A 54 3.98 14.80 9.49
N PRO A 55 3.53 15.89 10.14
CA PRO A 55 4.37 16.69 11.04
C PRO A 55 4.61 16.05 12.41
N ASP A 56 3.92 14.96 12.75
CA ASP A 56 4.05 14.24 14.01
C ASP A 56 5.12 13.15 13.90
N ASN A 57 6.30 13.41 14.47
CA ASN A 57 7.42 12.48 14.43
C ASN A 57 7.11 11.15 15.12
N ASP A 58 6.39 11.16 16.25
CA ASP A 58 6.12 9.97 17.03
C ASP A 58 5.22 9.00 16.25
N GLU A 59 4.22 9.52 15.54
CA GLU A 59 3.37 8.70 14.67
C GLU A 59 4.14 8.20 13.43
N ASN A 60 5.04 9.00 12.86
CA ASN A 60 5.87 8.59 11.74
C ASN A 60 6.87 7.48 12.14
N GLU A 61 7.48 7.59 13.33
CA GLU A 61 8.41 6.59 13.85
C GLU A 61 7.74 5.23 14.08
N LYS A 62 6.49 5.20 14.55
CA LYS A 62 5.71 3.96 14.66
C LYS A 62 5.56 3.25 13.32
N VAL A 63 5.36 4.01 12.23
CA VAL A 63 5.32 3.43 10.88
C VAL A 63 6.67 2.83 10.52
N ILE A 64 7.76 3.58 10.72
CA ILE A 64 9.12 3.16 10.33
C ILE A 64 9.57 1.92 11.11
N ASN A 65 9.17 1.83 12.38
CA ASN A 65 9.44 0.69 13.26
C ASN A 65 8.53 -0.51 13.00
N GLY A 66 7.57 -0.40 12.06
CA GLY A 66 6.65 -1.48 11.73
C GLY A 66 5.56 -1.73 12.77
N GLU A 67 5.24 -0.74 13.60
CA GLU A 67 4.21 -0.83 14.65
C GLU A 67 2.80 -0.55 14.12
N ILE A 68 2.68 -0.14 12.85
CA ILE A 68 1.41 0.14 12.17
C ILE A 68 1.21 -0.83 11.02
N ASP A 69 0.09 -1.55 11.06
CA ASP A 69 -0.34 -2.47 10.02
C ASP A 69 -1.55 -1.98 9.24
N PHE A 70 -1.58 -2.35 7.96
CA PHE A 70 -2.63 -2.01 7.01
C PHE A 70 -3.44 -3.25 6.62
N PRO A 71 -4.77 -3.11 6.41
CA PRO A 71 -5.65 -4.24 6.11
C PRO A 71 -5.49 -4.79 4.68
N VAL A 72 -4.69 -4.13 3.83
CA VAL A 72 -4.39 -4.49 2.45
C VAL A 72 -2.90 -4.18 2.23
N PRO A 73 -2.16 -4.97 1.42
CA PRO A 73 -0.79 -4.63 1.01
C PRO A 73 -0.72 -3.19 0.50
N THR A 74 0.04 -2.36 1.20
CA THR A 74 0.09 -0.91 1.01
C THR A 74 1.47 -0.49 0.53
N TYR A 75 1.50 0.24 -0.58
CA TYR A 75 2.70 0.78 -1.17
C TYR A 75 2.70 2.30 -1.08
N ILE A 76 3.78 2.88 -0.59
CA ILE A 76 3.95 4.32 -0.52
C ILE A 76 5.02 4.77 -1.53
N LEU A 77 4.79 5.94 -2.10
CA LEU A 77 5.74 6.60 -2.99
C LEU A 77 6.67 7.54 -2.21
N GLY A 78 7.57 8.22 -2.91
CA GLY A 78 8.52 9.15 -2.31
C GLY A 78 7.89 10.43 -1.73
N PRO A 79 8.69 11.21 -1.00
CA PRO A 79 8.23 12.45 -0.38
C PRO A 79 7.70 13.43 -1.42
N CYS A 80 6.60 14.10 -1.09
CA CYS A 80 6.08 15.22 -1.85
C CYS A 80 6.53 16.57 -1.26
N CYS A 81 7.04 16.57 -0.03
CA CYS A 81 7.60 17.74 0.63
C CYS A 81 8.99 17.49 1.26
N PRO A 82 9.87 18.51 1.32
CA PRO A 82 11.19 18.37 1.95
C PRO A 82 11.14 18.06 3.44
N SER A 83 10.11 18.51 4.16
CA SER A 83 9.98 18.33 5.61
C SER A 83 9.80 16.88 6.04
N THR A 84 9.19 16.03 5.20
CA THR A 84 9.00 14.61 5.50
C THR A 84 10.04 13.72 4.82
N SER A 85 10.94 14.31 4.02
CA SER A 85 11.93 13.56 3.24
C SER A 85 12.84 12.65 4.09
N THR A 86 13.06 12.99 5.36
CA THR A 86 13.88 12.20 6.30
C THR A 86 13.29 10.83 6.63
N TYR A 87 11.99 10.62 6.42
CA TYR A 87 11.30 9.36 6.70
C TYR A 87 11.36 8.38 5.53
N TYR A 88 11.79 8.84 4.35
CA TYR A 88 11.92 8.01 3.16
C TYR A 88 13.38 7.63 2.95
N PRO A 89 13.74 6.34 3.02
CA PRO A 89 15.10 5.91 2.74
C PRO A 89 15.47 6.12 1.26
N ALA A 90 16.77 5.96 0.95
CA ALA A 90 17.25 6.12 -0.43
C ALA A 90 16.71 5.03 -1.37
N GLU A 91 16.59 3.81 -0.85
CA GLU A 91 16.15 2.61 -1.57
C GLU A 91 14.76 2.17 -1.10
N SER A 92 14.13 1.27 -1.85
CA SER A 92 12.87 0.64 -1.42
C SER A 92 13.06 -0.13 -0.11
N VAL A 93 12.10 -0.03 0.80
CA VAL A 93 12.12 -0.75 2.08
C VAL A 93 10.74 -1.29 2.43
N GLU A 94 10.70 -2.46 3.05
CA GLU A 94 9.50 -2.97 3.73
C GLU A 94 9.53 -2.47 5.18
N PHE A 95 8.62 -1.57 5.54
CA PHE A 95 8.50 -1.09 6.92
C PHE A 95 7.81 -2.12 7.81
N SER A 96 6.83 -2.82 7.26
CA SER A 96 6.12 -3.93 7.90
C SER A 96 5.69 -4.95 6.85
N GLN A 97 5.05 -6.05 7.28
CA GLN A 97 4.53 -7.07 6.36
C GLN A 97 3.43 -6.53 5.43
N SER A 98 2.81 -5.40 5.80
CA SER A 98 1.69 -4.80 5.09
C SER A 98 2.05 -3.46 4.42
N LEU A 99 3.25 -2.91 4.65
CA LEU A 99 3.66 -1.60 4.17
C LEU A 99 5.05 -1.61 3.53
N THR A 100 5.12 -1.18 2.27
CA THR A 100 6.37 -1.09 1.52
C THR A 100 6.53 0.29 0.89
N TYR A 101 7.70 0.91 1.07
CA TYR A 101 8.12 2.06 0.28
C TYR A 101 8.81 1.59 -1.00
N LEU A 102 8.33 2.06 -2.15
CA LEU A 102 8.79 1.60 -3.47
C LEU A 102 10.12 2.22 -3.94
N GLY A 103 10.70 3.15 -3.18
CA GLY A 103 11.89 3.88 -3.62
C GLY A 103 11.58 4.96 -4.66
N LYS A 104 12.63 5.56 -5.22
CA LYS A 104 12.51 6.59 -6.28
C LYS A 104 11.93 6.05 -7.59
N LYS A 105 12.03 4.74 -7.80
CA LYS A 105 11.47 3.98 -8.92
C LYS A 105 11.32 2.54 -8.47
N GLY A 106 10.21 1.90 -8.82
CA GLY A 106 9.96 0.49 -8.52
C GLY A 106 9.23 -0.16 -9.68
N THR A 107 9.67 -1.37 -10.06
CA THR A 107 8.94 -2.22 -11.01
C THR A 107 8.31 -3.34 -10.21
N LEU A 108 6.98 -3.30 -10.04
CA LEU A 108 6.25 -4.37 -9.37
C LEU A 108 5.72 -5.34 -10.42
N MET A 109 6.20 -6.58 -10.40
CA MET A 109 5.69 -7.65 -11.25
C MET A 109 4.66 -8.45 -10.45
N THR A 110 3.38 -8.36 -10.84
CA THR A 110 2.36 -9.27 -10.33
C THR A 110 2.47 -10.60 -11.07
N ALA A 111 2.62 -11.72 -10.35
CA ALA A 111 2.56 -13.05 -10.95
C ALA A 111 1.15 -13.31 -11.50
N ASN A 112 1.09 -13.92 -12.69
CA ASN A 112 -0.10 -14.09 -13.53
C ASN A 112 -0.76 -15.44 -13.32
#